data_AF-A0A822H4K0-F1
#
_entry.id   AF-A0A822H4K0-F1
#
_cell.length_a   1.000
_cell.length_b   1.000
_cell.length_c   1.000
_cell.angle_alpha   90.00
_cell.angle_beta   90.00
_cell.angle_gamma   90.00
#
_symmetry.space_group_name_H-M   'P 1'
#
loop_
_entity.id
_entity.type
_entity.pdbx_description
1 polymer ?
#
loop_
_entity_poly.entity_id
_entity_poly.type
_entity_poly.pdbx_seq_one_letter_code
_entity_poly.pdbx_strand_id
1 'polypeptide(L)'
;IEVDVTHYGQLENGARFIRCDTENDTFKTLVEIIVKDVGAKPKLIVSCYGGAEYFTMTDDLEREFMSGIGQVAATKDVWILTTGLNSGVSGLIAEGVHR
;
A
#
# COMPACT_ATOMS: atom_id res chain seq x y z
N ILE A 1 -2.52 -23.84 8.73
CA ILE A 1 -2.05 -23.68 7.34
C ILE A 1 -0.75 -22.94 7.45
N GLU A 2 0.33 -23.59 7.08
CA GLU A 2 1.69 -23.05 7.19
C GLU A 2 1.92 -22.24 5.91
N VAL A 3 2.05 -20.92 6.04
CA VAL A 3 2.52 -20.10 4.92
C VAL A 3 4.01 -20.35 4.82
N ASP A 4 4.50 -20.70 3.64
CA ASP A 4 5.95 -20.72 3.38
C ASP A 4 6.45 -19.27 3.35
N VAL A 5 6.57 -18.67 4.54
CA VAL A 5 7.19 -17.37 4.75
C VAL A 5 8.68 -17.58 4.58
N THR A 6 9.14 -17.40 3.35
CA THR A 6 10.57 -17.60 3.06
C THR A 6 11.39 -16.52 3.77
N HIS A 7 10.86 -15.28 3.88
CA HIS A 7 11.52 -14.16 4.57
C HIS A 7 10.48 -13.17 5.15
N TYR A 8 10.67 -12.77 6.41
CA TYR A 8 9.99 -11.63 7.06
C TYR A 8 11.05 -10.60 7.47
N GLY A 9 10.73 -9.32 7.38
CA GLY A 9 11.66 -8.27 7.79
C GLY A 9 10.97 -6.96 8.15
N GLN A 10 11.78 -6.06 8.71
CA GLN A 10 11.40 -4.69 9.04
C GLN A 10 12.47 -3.75 8.49
N LEU A 11 12.04 -2.68 7.83
CA LEU A 11 12.89 -1.60 7.34
C LEU A 11 13.23 -0.63 8.48
N GLU A 12 14.24 0.22 8.27
CA GLU A 12 14.68 1.21 9.28
C GLU A 12 13.57 2.18 9.70
N ASN A 13 12.65 2.50 8.79
CA ASN A 13 11.49 3.35 9.05
C ASN A 13 10.35 2.63 9.80
N GLY A 14 10.57 1.37 10.20
CA GLY A 14 9.61 0.55 10.92
C GLY A 14 8.61 -0.21 10.04
N ALA A 15 8.60 0.01 8.72
CA ALA A 15 7.73 -0.72 7.79
C ALA A 15 8.09 -2.22 7.74
N ARG A 16 7.10 -3.09 7.72
CA ARG A 16 7.27 -4.55 7.74
C ARG A 16 6.92 -5.16 6.39
N PHE A 17 7.57 -6.26 6.03
CA PHE A 17 7.30 -6.99 4.79
C PHE A 17 7.38 -8.50 4.99
N ILE A 18 6.67 -9.23 4.13
CA ILE A 18 6.69 -10.69 4.06
C ILE A 18 6.90 -11.06 2.59
N ARG A 19 7.86 -11.96 2.34
CA ARG A 19 7.97 -12.67 1.07
C ARG A 19 7.24 -14.00 1.19
N CYS A 20 6.35 -14.24 0.24
CA CYS A 20 5.53 -15.44 0.16
C CYS A 20 5.50 -15.96 -1.28
N ASP A 21 5.27 -17.27 -1.43
CA ASP A 21 4.96 -17.85 -2.74
C ASP A 21 3.53 -17.46 -3.19
N THR A 22 3.31 -17.51 -4.49
CA THR A 22 2.02 -17.31 -5.15
C THR A 22 1.14 -18.56 -5.17
N GLU A 23 1.66 -19.74 -4.80
CA GLU A 23 0.89 -20.99 -4.76
C GLU A 23 -0.16 -21.04 -3.61
N ASN A 24 -1.19 -21.89 -3.80
CA ASN A 24 -2.51 -21.88 -3.12
C ASN A 24 -2.49 -21.87 -1.57
N ASP A 25 -3.59 -21.37 -0.97
CA ASP A 25 -3.87 -21.17 0.48
C ASP A 25 -3.05 -20.10 1.23
N THR A 26 -2.01 -19.55 0.59
CA THR A 26 -1.19 -18.44 1.12
C THR A 26 -2.00 -17.16 1.34
N PHE A 27 -2.89 -16.80 0.40
CA PHE A 27 -3.64 -15.53 0.45
C PHE A 27 -4.53 -15.35 1.67
N LYS A 28 -5.30 -16.36 2.05
CA LYS A 28 -6.19 -16.26 3.22
C LYS A 28 -5.38 -16.02 4.48
N THR A 29 -4.28 -16.77 4.63
CA THR A 29 -3.41 -16.65 5.79
C THR A 29 -2.67 -15.30 5.79
N LEU A 30 -2.27 -14.77 4.63
CA LEU A 30 -1.69 -13.42 4.52
C LEU A 30 -2.66 -12.34 4.98
N VAL A 31 -3.94 -12.41 4.57
CA VAL A 31 -4.94 -11.44 5.03
C VAL A 31 -5.11 -11.50 6.55
N GLU A 32 -5.18 -12.70 7.13
CA GLU A 32 -5.26 -12.88 8.58
C GLU A 32 -4.03 -12.30 9.31
N ILE A 33 -2.83 -12.50 8.76
CA ILE A 33 -1.59 -11.92 9.29
C ILE A 33 -1.63 -10.40 9.23
N ILE A 34 -1.96 -9.81 8.07
CA ILE A 34 -1.98 -8.35 7.88
C ILE A 34 -3.01 -7.70 8.82
N VAL A 35 -4.22 -8.24 8.90
CA VAL A 35 -5.27 -7.70 9.78
C VAL A 35 -4.88 -7.80 11.26
N LYS A 36 -4.26 -8.92 11.66
CA LYS A 36 -3.77 -9.09 13.04
C LYS A 36 -2.63 -8.11 13.35
N ASP A 37 -1.74 -7.89 12.39
CA ASP A 37 -0.54 -7.07 12.55
C ASP A 37 -0.84 -5.56 12.61
N VAL A 38 -1.79 -5.10 11.79
CA VAL A 38 -2.28 -3.71 11.80
C VAL A 38 -3.17 -3.47 13.03
N GLY A 39 -3.80 -4.50 13.58
CA GLY A 39 -4.64 -4.42 14.78
C GLY A 39 -6.02 -3.80 14.56
N ALA A 40 -6.36 -3.44 13.32
CA ALA A 40 -7.67 -2.93 12.94
C ALA A 40 -8.06 -3.43 11.54
N LYS A 41 -9.34 -3.71 11.33
CA LYS A 41 -9.87 -4.09 10.01
C LYS A 41 -10.35 -2.83 9.27
N PRO A 42 -9.97 -2.61 8.00
CA PRO A 42 -10.42 -1.44 7.27
C PRO A 42 -11.92 -1.50 7.00
N LYS A 43 -12.57 -0.34 6.98
CA LYS A 43 -13.93 -0.14 6.48
C LYS A 43 -13.96 0.13 4.97
N LEU A 44 -12.85 0.61 4.42
CA LEU A 44 -12.65 0.86 3.00
C LEU A 44 -11.23 0.48 2.59
N ILE A 45 -11.11 -0.15 1.42
CA ILE A 45 -9.83 -0.40 0.77
C ILE A 45 -9.84 0.36 -0.56
N VAL A 46 -8.84 1.20 -0.75
CA VAL A 46 -8.62 1.94 -2.01
C VAL A 46 -7.44 1.29 -2.72
N SER A 47 -7.73 0.49 -3.75
CA SER A 47 -6.70 -0.10 -4.59
C SER A 47 -6.36 0.85 -5.73
N CYS A 48 -5.14 1.37 -5.73
CA CYS A 48 -4.67 2.34 -6.72
C CYS A 48 -3.79 1.65 -7.77
N TYR A 49 -4.17 1.81 -9.04
CA TYR A 49 -3.45 1.28 -10.19
C TYR A 49 -3.15 2.40 -11.18
N GLY A 50 -2.08 2.24 -11.96
CA GLY A 50 -1.76 3.10 -13.08
C GLY A 50 -0.36 2.83 -13.62
N GLY A 51 0.26 3.83 -14.24
CA GLY A 51 1.59 3.70 -14.84
C GLY A 51 2.65 3.26 -13.83
N ALA A 52 3.48 2.30 -14.23
CA ALA A 52 4.62 1.83 -13.44
C ALA A 52 5.80 2.82 -13.49
N GLU A 53 5.89 3.61 -14.57
CA GLU A 53 6.88 4.68 -14.74
C GLU A 53 6.29 6.04 -14.39
N TYR A 54 7.13 6.99 -14.01
CA TYR A 54 6.71 8.37 -13.77
C TYR A 54 6.12 8.99 -15.05
N PHE A 55 5.10 9.81 -14.84
CA PHE A 55 4.39 10.52 -15.90
C PHE A 55 4.14 11.95 -15.45
N THR A 56 3.98 12.84 -16.43
CA THR A 56 3.68 14.25 -16.16
C THR A 56 2.19 14.45 -15.96
N MET A 57 1.82 15.22 -14.94
CA MET A 57 0.48 15.75 -14.74
C MET A 57 0.50 17.26 -14.99
N THR A 58 -0.67 17.84 -15.25
CA THR A 58 -0.79 19.31 -15.14
C THR A 58 -0.72 19.70 -13.67
N ASP A 59 -0.24 20.91 -13.37
CA ASP A 59 -0.09 21.40 -12.00
C ASP A 59 -1.41 21.34 -11.20
N ASP A 60 -2.54 21.65 -11.86
CA ASP A 60 -3.87 21.54 -11.25
C ASP A 60 -4.23 20.09 -10.90
N LEU A 61 -3.96 19.15 -11.80
CA LEU A 61 -4.25 17.74 -11.56
C LEU A 61 -3.36 17.17 -10.44
N GLU A 62 -2.07 17.51 -10.44
CA GLU A 62 -1.16 17.08 -9.37
C GLU A 62 -1.63 17.64 -8.02
N ARG A 63 -2.00 18.93 -7.95
CA ARG A 63 -2.48 19.55 -6.71
C ARG A 63 -3.72 18.84 -6.16
N GLU A 64 -4.73 18.64 -6.99
CA GLU A 64 -5.98 17.99 -6.56
C GLU A 64 -5.73 16.52 -6.19
N PHE A 65 -4.88 15.82 -6.94
CA PHE A 65 -4.50 14.44 -6.64
C PHE A 65 -3.79 14.34 -5.29
N MET A 66 -2.78 15.17 -5.04
CA MET A 66 -2.01 15.17 -3.79
C MET A 66 -2.90 15.53 -2.59
N SER A 67 -3.79 16.52 -2.74
CA SER A 67 -4.76 16.88 -1.70
C SER A 67 -5.73 15.73 -1.41
N GLY A 68 -6.29 15.10 -2.45
CA GLY A 68 -7.23 14.00 -2.31
C GLY A 68 -6.60 12.77 -1.65
N ILE A 69 -5.41 12.36 -2.08
CA ILE A 69 -4.76 11.18 -1.53
C ILE A 69 -4.32 11.40 -0.07
N GLY A 70 -3.86 12.60 0.27
CA GLY A 70 -3.54 12.97 1.66
C GLY A 70 -4.77 12.88 2.56
N GLN A 71 -5.93 13.36 2.10
CA GLN A 71 -7.20 13.22 2.83
C GLN A 71 -7.63 11.76 3.01
N VAL A 72 -7.49 10.93 1.97
CA VAL A 72 -7.78 9.49 2.04
C VAL A 72 -6.86 8.82 3.07
N ALA A 73 -5.57 9.13 3.07
CA ALA A 73 -4.59 8.58 4.00
C ALA A 73 -4.82 9.00 5.46
N ALA A 74 -5.34 10.21 5.68
CA ALA A 74 -5.73 10.68 7.00
C ALA A 74 -7.06 10.09 7.50
N THR A 75 -7.83 9.43 6.63
CA THR A 75 -9.13 8.85 6.99
C THR A 75 -8.93 7.57 7.80
N LYS A 76 -9.53 7.53 8.99
CA LYS A 76 -9.50 6.35 9.87
C LYS A 76 -10.13 5.14 9.18
N ASP A 77 -9.57 3.96 9.47
CA ASP A 77 -10.04 2.67 8.95
C ASP A 77 -10.04 2.57 7.41
N VAL A 78 -9.24 3.38 6.71
CA VAL A 78 -9.02 3.28 5.27
C VAL A 78 -7.64 2.70 5.01
N TRP A 79 -7.55 1.69 4.14
CA TRP A 79 -6.27 1.18 3.66
C TRP A 79 -6.07 1.55 2.19
N ILE A 80 -4.88 2.03 1.86
CA ILE A 80 -4.45 2.30 0.48
C ILE A 80 -3.55 1.14 0.06
N LEU A 81 -3.90 0.48 -1.05
CA LEU A 81 -3.11 -0.58 -1.65
C LEU A 81 -2.51 -0.11 -2.97
N THR A 82 -1.19 -0.19 -3.09
CA THR A 82 -0.44 0.11 -4.31
C THR A 82 0.49 -1.05 -4.65
N THR A 83 1.26 -0.94 -5.74
CA THR A 83 2.31 -1.91 -6.08
C THR A 83 3.52 -1.85 -5.16
N GLY A 84 3.67 -0.78 -4.37
CA GLY A 84 4.81 -0.57 -3.48
C GLY A 84 6.10 -0.14 -4.17
N LEU A 85 6.06 0.16 -5.48
CA LEU A 85 7.23 0.62 -6.25
C LEU A 85 7.50 2.11 -6.00
N ASN A 86 8.78 2.50 -6.00
CA ASN A 86 9.21 3.91 -5.95
C ASN A 86 9.22 4.55 -7.35
N SER A 87 8.12 4.39 -8.07
CA SER A 87 7.94 4.87 -9.44
C SER A 87 6.46 5.00 -9.79
N GLY A 88 6.17 5.79 -10.81
CA GLY A 88 4.83 5.93 -11.37
C GLY A 88 3.77 6.33 -10.33
N VAL A 89 2.59 5.73 -10.43
CA VAL A 89 1.46 6.07 -9.52
C VAL A 89 1.79 5.76 -8.06
N SER A 90 2.52 4.67 -7.78
CA SER A 90 2.85 4.30 -6.40
C SER A 90 3.78 5.32 -5.75
N GLY A 91 4.78 5.83 -6.48
CA GLY A 91 5.65 6.91 -6.02
C GLY A 91 4.87 8.20 -5.74
N LEU A 92 3.99 8.61 -6.66
CA LEU A 92 3.16 9.81 -6.50
C LEU A 92 2.21 9.72 -5.29
N ILE A 93 1.64 8.54 -5.03
CA ILE A 93 0.82 8.30 -3.83
C ILE A 93 1.67 8.47 -2.56
N ALA A 94 2.87 7.89 -2.53
CA ALA A 94 3.76 8.02 -1.38
C ALA A 94 4.10 9.50 -1.11
N GLU A 95 4.39 10.27 -2.16
CA GLU A 95 4.61 11.72 -2.03
C GLU A 95 3.40 12.44 -1.43
N GLY A 96 2.20 12.17 -1.94
CA GLY A 96 0.98 12.80 -1.45
C GLY A 96 0.61 12.42 -0.01
N VAL A 97 0.97 11.22 0.44
CA VAL A 97 0.79 10.76 1.83
C VAL A 97 1.77 11.43 2.79
N HIS A 98 2.96 11.81 2.31
CA HIS A 98 4.01 12.42 3.12
C HIS A 98 3.97 13.96 3.15
N ARG A 99 3.08 14.60 2.38
CA ARG A 99 2.85 16.05 2.39
C ARG A 99 1.91 16.45 3.54
#